data_AF-F8EV43-F1
#
_entry.id   AF-F8EV43-F1
#
_cell.length_a   1.000
_cell.length_b   1.000
_cell.length_c   1.000
_cell.angle_alpha   90.00
_cell.angle_beta   90.00
_cell.angle_gamma   90.00
#
_symmetry.space_group_name_H-M   'P 1'
#
loop_
_entity.id
_entity.type
_entity.pdbx_description
1 polymer ?
#
loop_
_entity_poly.entity_id
_entity_poly.type
_entity_poly.pdbx_seq_one_letter_code
_entity_poly.pdbx_strand_id
1 'polypeptide(L)'
;MIELKSFLKPSFTLTVVALLSGCTITPGSDRLAQKDPLEKFNRKVWNINMTLDKMAMRPAARYYNKKVPAPVRKAVIRIFANLEEPFNAINNLLQGKPYLAGKNIARMAINTTVGIGGIRDPATKIGVISTVEDFGQTMGRWGMNGGPYFVLPFMGPTTMRDAVGTGIAQWADPFNYCIRECHFIPNAATYGISILAVLKMRAQVAESGADGFLESSLDPYAAARSAYLQHRQAQILDQDAASNSSDTNNASTDAQLGSSGLDDSTGDPALDSAVADLQSRSTTPSQTPDKNQNPVTSPSPATPAVSVDPAIQPQAAKPEVEQPSIPEDAKGENTK
;
A
#
# COMPACT_ATOMS: atom_id res chain seq x y z
N MET A 1 34.92 -44.22 -28.57
CA MET A 1 34.82 -43.02 -29.42
C MET A 1 33.36 -42.77 -29.75
N ILE A 2 32.72 -41.82 -29.06
CA ILE A 2 31.39 -41.30 -29.41
C ILE A 2 31.54 -39.78 -29.39
N GLU A 3 31.49 -39.17 -30.56
CA GLU A 3 31.60 -37.74 -30.83
C GLU A 3 30.28 -37.03 -30.48
N LEU A 4 30.33 -36.05 -29.58
CA LEU A 4 29.19 -35.18 -29.26
C LEU A 4 29.31 -33.89 -30.10
N LYS A 5 28.55 -33.81 -31.19
CA LYS A 5 28.47 -32.59 -32.02
C LYS A 5 27.79 -31.45 -31.26
N SER A 6 28.59 -30.47 -30.83
CA SER A 6 28.13 -29.16 -30.40
C SER A 6 27.75 -28.31 -31.62
N PHE A 7 26.47 -27.98 -31.75
CA PHE A 7 25.96 -27.00 -32.72
C PHE A 7 25.01 -26.04 -32.01
N LEU A 8 25.54 -25.24 -31.07
CA LEU A 8 24.91 -24.01 -30.64
C LEU A 8 25.64 -22.83 -31.31
N LYS A 9 25.01 -22.27 -32.34
CA LYS A 9 25.58 -21.19 -33.17
C LYS A 9 25.71 -19.88 -32.36
N PRO A 10 26.90 -19.25 -32.27
CA PRO A 10 27.10 -18.00 -31.54
C PRO A 10 26.45 -16.75 -32.17
N SER A 11 25.84 -16.88 -33.36
CA SER A 11 25.12 -15.75 -34.00
C SER A 11 23.82 -15.37 -33.32
N PHE A 12 23.11 -16.29 -32.65
CA PHE A 12 21.81 -15.98 -32.06
C PHE A 12 21.93 -15.13 -30.78
N THR A 13 23.00 -15.34 -30.02
CA THR A 13 23.32 -14.56 -28.82
C THR A 13 23.69 -13.10 -29.12
N LEU A 14 24.30 -12.83 -30.28
CA LEU A 14 24.73 -11.47 -30.63
C LEU A 14 23.57 -10.57 -31.07
N THR A 15 22.54 -11.13 -31.72
CA THR A 15 21.35 -10.39 -32.15
C THR A 15 20.45 -10.00 -30.98
N VAL A 16 20.38 -10.82 -29.92
CA VAL A 16 19.63 -10.48 -28.69
C VAL A 16 20.31 -9.31 -27.97
N VAL A 17 21.63 -9.32 -27.82
CA VAL A 17 22.37 -8.23 -27.14
C VAL A 17 22.23 -6.89 -27.88
N ALA A 18 22.18 -6.89 -29.21
CA ALA A 18 21.99 -5.67 -30.00
C ALA A 18 20.59 -5.04 -29.86
N LEU A 19 19.56 -5.84 -29.54
CA LEU A 19 18.19 -5.35 -29.31
C LEU A 19 17.99 -4.72 -27.92
N LEU A 20 18.92 -4.93 -26.97
CA LEU A 20 18.83 -4.36 -25.61
C LEU A 20 19.39 -2.93 -25.49
N SER A 21 20.15 -2.44 -26.48
CA SER A 21 20.85 -1.15 -26.39
C SER A 21 20.02 0.09 -26.76
N GLY A 22 18.74 -0.07 -27.11
CA GLY A 22 17.90 1.02 -27.67
C GLY A 22 16.85 1.62 -26.75
N CYS A 23 16.65 1.08 -25.54
CA CYS A 23 15.63 1.60 -24.63
C CYS A 23 16.27 2.62 -23.69
N THR A 24 16.30 3.89 -24.12
CA THR A 24 16.43 5.04 -23.21
C THR A 24 15.18 5.06 -22.34
N ILE A 25 15.28 4.35 -21.22
CA ILE A 25 14.25 4.20 -20.24
C ILE A 25 14.43 5.36 -19.27
N THR A 26 13.55 6.34 -19.32
CA THR A 26 13.46 7.37 -18.27
C THR A 26 12.63 6.78 -17.13
N PRO A 27 13.21 6.53 -15.95
CA PRO A 27 12.44 6.09 -14.79
C PRO A 27 11.43 7.17 -14.41
N GLY A 28 10.22 6.76 -14.02
CA GLY A 28 9.37 7.60 -13.17
C GLY A 28 8.51 8.67 -13.85
N SER A 29 8.14 8.51 -15.12
CA SER A 29 7.03 9.30 -15.68
C SER A 29 5.82 8.41 -15.98
N ASP A 30 5.06 8.07 -14.95
CA ASP A 30 3.75 7.42 -15.04
C ASP A 30 2.68 8.38 -15.63
N ARG A 31 3.07 9.21 -16.61
CA ARG A 31 2.24 10.21 -17.28
C ARG A 31 1.03 9.58 -17.95
N LEU A 32 1.18 8.39 -18.51
CA LEU A 32 0.06 7.67 -19.11
C LEU A 32 -0.93 7.21 -18.03
N ALA A 33 -0.43 6.73 -16.89
CA ALA A 33 -1.24 6.39 -15.74
C ALA A 33 -1.93 7.63 -15.15
N GLN A 34 -1.27 8.80 -15.16
CA GLN A 34 -1.80 10.12 -14.76
C GLN A 34 -2.76 10.76 -15.78
N LYS A 35 -2.73 10.35 -17.04
CA LYS A 35 -3.72 10.76 -18.05
C LYS A 35 -4.98 9.89 -18.03
N ASP A 36 -4.86 8.63 -17.60
CA ASP A 36 -5.93 7.63 -17.56
C ASP A 36 -6.78 7.55 -18.85
N PRO A 37 -6.17 7.01 -19.92
CA PRO A 37 -6.87 6.78 -21.19
C PRO A 37 -8.12 5.89 -21.07
N LEU A 38 -8.20 5.07 -20.01
CA LEU A 38 -9.23 4.08 -19.79
C LEU A 38 -10.24 4.51 -18.72
N GLU A 39 -10.34 5.81 -18.42
CA GLU A 39 -11.12 6.35 -17.30
C GLU A 39 -12.57 5.83 -17.29
N LYS A 40 -13.24 5.82 -18.45
CA LYS A 40 -14.64 5.34 -18.56
C LYS A 40 -14.78 3.87 -18.15
N PHE A 41 -13.83 3.04 -18.55
CA PHE A 41 -13.79 1.62 -18.18
C PHE A 41 -13.47 1.48 -16.69
N ASN A 42 -12.44 2.20 -16.23
CA ASN A 42 -11.96 2.15 -14.86
C ASN A 42 -13.02 2.59 -13.84
N ARG A 43 -13.76 3.67 -14.11
CA ARG A 43 -14.88 4.12 -13.27
C ARG A 43 -16.00 3.09 -13.21
N LYS A 44 -16.29 2.39 -14.32
CA LYS A 44 -17.30 1.32 -14.32
C LYS A 44 -16.85 0.15 -13.44
N VAL A 45 -15.62 -0.33 -13.59
CA VAL A 45 -15.07 -1.41 -12.76
C VAL A 45 -14.95 -0.98 -11.30
N TRP A 46 -14.54 0.26 -11.04
CA TRP A 46 -14.51 0.84 -9.71
C TRP A 46 -15.87 0.78 -9.03
N ASN A 47 -16.94 1.17 -9.72
CA ASN A 47 -18.29 1.08 -9.17
C ASN A 47 -18.73 -0.36 -8.90
N ILE A 48 -18.33 -1.31 -9.74
CA ILE A 48 -18.56 -2.75 -9.50
C ILE A 48 -17.84 -3.19 -8.23
N ASN A 49 -16.55 -2.84 -8.08
CA ASN A 49 -15.76 -3.17 -6.89
C ASN A 49 -16.35 -2.53 -5.62
N MET A 50 -16.78 -1.27 -5.68
CA MET A 50 -17.40 -0.58 -4.54
C MET A 50 -18.76 -1.18 -4.17
N THR A 51 -19.54 -1.59 -5.16
CA THR A 51 -20.83 -2.26 -4.92
C THR A 51 -20.60 -3.61 -4.26
N LEU A 52 -19.67 -4.40 -4.77
CA LEU A 52 -19.27 -5.67 -4.18
C LEU A 52 -18.70 -5.49 -2.77
N ASP A 53 -17.88 -4.47 -2.55
CA ASP A 53 -17.32 -4.18 -1.22
C ASP A 53 -18.46 -3.92 -0.22
N LYS A 54 -19.42 -3.07 -0.59
CA LYS A 54 -20.57 -2.75 0.25
C LYS A 54 -21.50 -3.94 0.49
N MET A 55 -21.76 -4.75 -0.54
CA MET A 55 -22.73 -5.85 -0.48
C MET A 55 -22.18 -7.14 0.12
N ALA A 56 -20.91 -7.46 -0.12
CA ALA A 56 -20.32 -8.76 0.24
C ALA A 56 -19.12 -8.60 1.18
N MET A 57 -18.13 -7.77 0.82
CA MET A 57 -16.84 -7.76 1.52
C MET A 57 -16.93 -7.13 2.91
N ARG A 58 -17.52 -5.92 3.04
CA ARG A 58 -17.76 -5.24 4.32
C ARG A 58 -18.61 -6.09 5.28
N PRO A 59 -19.76 -6.67 4.90
CA PRO A 59 -20.50 -7.54 5.81
C PRO A 59 -19.75 -8.84 6.14
N ALA A 60 -19.07 -9.47 5.18
CA ALA A 60 -18.25 -10.64 5.46
C ALA A 60 -17.10 -10.34 6.44
N ALA A 61 -16.40 -9.22 6.26
CA ALA A 61 -15.35 -8.77 7.17
C ALA A 61 -15.88 -8.47 8.57
N ARG A 62 -17.04 -7.81 8.69
CA ARG A 62 -17.70 -7.58 9.99
C ARG A 62 -18.08 -8.89 10.68
N TYR A 63 -18.62 -9.85 9.93
CA TYR A 63 -18.95 -11.17 10.46
C TYR A 63 -17.70 -11.92 10.91
N TYR A 64 -16.64 -11.91 10.10
CA TYR A 64 -15.34 -12.51 10.43
C TYR A 64 -14.74 -11.88 11.69
N ASN A 65 -14.73 -10.55 11.80
CA ASN A 65 -14.23 -9.85 12.98
C ASN A 65 -15.05 -10.15 14.24
N LYS A 66 -16.36 -10.39 14.10
CA LYS A 66 -17.25 -10.78 15.21
C LYS A 66 -17.01 -12.22 15.66
N LYS A 67 -16.69 -13.14 14.73
CA LYS A 67 -16.54 -14.57 15.01
C LYS A 67 -15.12 -14.98 15.38
N VAL A 68 -14.11 -14.28 14.85
CA VAL A 68 -12.71 -14.65 15.01
C VAL A 68 -12.01 -13.66 15.94
N PRO A 69 -11.49 -14.12 17.10
CA PRO A 69 -10.78 -13.27 18.04
C PRO A 69 -9.59 -12.54 17.40
N ALA A 70 -9.32 -11.32 17.87
CA ALA A 70 -8.23 -10.49 17.38
C ALA A 70 -6.85 -11.20 17.35
N PRO A 71 -6.47 -12.02 18.37
CA PRO A 71 -5.18 -12.73 18.35
C PRO A 71 -5.04 -13.69 17.16
N VAL A 72 -6.11 -14.41 16.80
CA VAL A 72 -6.12 -15.34 15.68
C VAL A 72 -6.01 -14.59 14.35
N ARG A 73 -6.76 -13.49 14.19
CA ARG A 73 -6.68 -12.65 12.99
C ARG A 73 -5.27 -12.10 12.77
N LYS A 74 -4.65 -11.58 13.84
CA LYS A 74 -3.27 -11.07 13.82
C LYS A 74 -2.26 -12.18 13.49
N ALA A 75 -2.43 -13.38 14.05
CA ALA A 75 -1.55 -14.51 13.76
C ALA A 75 -1.59 -14.89 12.27
N VAL A 76 -2.78 -14.97 11.68
CA VAL A 76 -2.94 -15.27 10.25
C VAL A 76 -2.22 -14.23 9.39
N ILE A 77 -2.42 -12.93 9.66
CA ILE A 77 -1.75 -11.84 8.91
C ILE A 77 -0.23 -11.97 9.00
N ARG A 78 0.32 -12.27 10.18
CA ARG A 78 1.76 -12.44 10.39
C ARG A 78 2.32 -13.66 9.68
N ILE A 79 1.59 -14.78 9.67
CA ILE A 79 1.99 -15.97 8.90
C ILE A 79 2.09 -15.62 7.42
N PHE A 80 1.09 -14.94 6.85
CA PHE A 80 1.13 -14.50 5.45
C PHE A 80 2.28 -13.52 5.18
N ALA A 81 2.49 -12.54 6.04
CA ALA A 81 3.61 -11.61 5.91
C ALA A 81 4.96 -12.35 5.94
N ASN A 82 5.10 -13.35 6.83
CA ASN A 82 6.28 -14.19 6.93
C ASN A 82 6.51 -15.01 5.65
N LEU A 83 5.44 -15.58 5.07
CA LEU A 83 5.49 -16.34 3.82
C LEU A 83 5.85 -15.50 2.59
N GLU A 84 5.58 -14.19 2.62
CA GLU A 84 5.94 -13.24 1.57
C GLU A 84 7.43 -12.82 1.64
N GLU A 85 8.08 -12.93 2.81
CA GLU A 85 9.48 -12.51 3.01
C GLU A 85 10.50 -13.11 2.01
N PRO A 86 10.43 -14.37 1.57
CA PRO A 86 11.37 -14.92 0.59
C PRO A 86 11.24 -14.25 -0.77
N PHE A 87 10.01 -13.96 -1.21
CA PHE A 87 9.79 -13.27 -2.47
C PHE A 87 10.20 -11.80 -2.38
N ASN A 88 9.95 -11.16 -1.23
CA ASN A 88 10.50 -9.83 -0.95
C ASN A 88 12.03 -9.83 -0.99
N ALA A 89 12.69 -10.86 -0.42
CA ALA A 89 14.15 -10.98 -0.45
C ALA A 89 14.69 -11.14 -1.87
N ILE A 90 14.03 -11.94 -2.71
CA ILE A 90 14.35 -12.09 -4.14
C ILE A 90 14.22 -10.74 -4.84
N ASN A 91 13.12 -10.02 -4.65
CA ASN A 91 12.93 -8.71 -5.28
C ASN A 91 13.94 -7.68 -4.79
N ASN A 92 14.23 -7.60 -3.49
CA ASN A 92 15.30 -6.76 -2.95
C ASN A 92 16.65 -7.09 -3.61
N LEU A 93 16.98 -8.38 -3.81
CA LEU A 93 18.22 -8.78 -4.46
C LEU A 93 18.25 -8.40 -5.95
N LEU A 94 17.15 -8.61 -6.68
CA LEU A 94 16.99 -8.17 -8.06
C LEU A 94 17.04 -6.64 -8.19
N GLN A 95 16.66 -5.95 -7.14
CA GLN A 95 16.80 -4.50 -6.98
C GLN A 95 18.16 -4.11 -6.42
N GLY A 96 19.17 -5.00 -6.34
CA GLY A 96 20.50 -4.63 -5.87
C GLY A 96 20.55 -4.06 -4.44
N LYS A 97 19.61 -4.47 -3.58
CA LYS A 97 19.52 -4.12 -2.15
C LYS A 97 19.86 -5.35 -1.28
N PRO A 98 21.11 -5.86 -1.29
CA PRO A 98 21.45 -7.11 -0.61
C PRO A 98 21.27 -7.04 0.92
N TYR A 99 21.47 -5.86 1.51
CA TYR A 99 21.21 -5.64 2.94
C TYR A 99 19.73 -5.85 3.31
N LEU A 100 18.82 -5.28 2.52
CA LEU A 100 17.38 -5.46 2.73
C LEU A 100 16.97 -6.91 2.46
N ALA A 101 17.47 -7.52 1.38
CA ALA A 101 17.25 -8.94 1.12
C ALA A 101 17.65 -9.82 2.32
N GLY A 102 18.82 -9.55 2.91
CA GLY A 102 19.28 -10.22 4.13
C GLY A 102 18.35 -9.99 5.32
N LYS A 103 17.81 -8.78 5.51
CA LYS A 103 16.81 -8.50 6.55
C LYS A 103 15.54 -9.35 6.37
N ASN A 104 14.99 -9.44 5.16
CA ASN A 104 13.80 -10.24 4.89
C ASN A 104 14.04 -11.74 5.18
N ILE A 105 15.19 -12.28 4.77
CA ILE A 105 15.57 -13.66 5.12
C ILE A 105 15.74 -13.84 6.63
N ALA A 106 16.38 -12.89 7.32
CA ALA A 106 16.53 -12.92 8.77
C ALA A 106 15.16 -12.90 9.48
N ARG A 107 14.22 -12.05 9.02
CA ARG A 107 12.85 -12.04 9.53
C ARG A 107 12.18 -13.38 9.36
N MET A 108 12.24 -13.95 8.15
CA MET A 108 11.67 -15.27 7.87
C MET A 108 12.22 -16.34 8.82
N ALA A 109 13.55 -16.37 9.01
CA ALA A 109 14.20 -17.33 9.89
C ALA A 109 13.78 -17.13 11.36
N ILE A 110 13.80 -15.89 11.86
CA ILE A 110 13.46 -15.55 13.26
C ILE A 110 11.99 -15.83 13.55
N ASN A 111 11.09 -15.39 12.67
CA ASN A 111 9.65 -15.55 12.86
C ASN A 111 9.21 -17.01 12.67
N THR A 112 9.88 -17.77 11.80
CA THR A 112 9.60 -19.21 11.64
C THR A 112 10.10 -20.02 12.85
N THR A 113 11.27 -19.70 13.40
CA THR A 113 11.88 -20.43 14.52
C THR A 113 11.33 -19.98 15.88
N VAL A 114 11.62 -18.74 16.27
CA VAL A 114 11.21 -18.15 17.56
C VAL A 114 9.75 -17.72 17.53
N GLY A 115 9.27 -17.27 16.38
CA GLY A 115 7.89 -16.82 16.20
C GLY A 115 6.86 -17.93 15.99
N ILE A 116 7.27 -19.20 16.05
CA ILE A 116 6.42 -20.38 15.84
C ILE A 116 5.75 -20.33 14.45
N GLY A 117 6.54 -20.49 13.40
CA GLY A 117 6.04 -20.50 12.01
C GLY A 117 5.45 -19.17 11.53
N GLY A 118 5.79 -18.05 12.18
CA GLY A 118 5.27 -16.72 11.85
C GLY A 118 4.00 -16.31 12.60
N ILE A 119 3.53 -17.08 13.58
CA ILE A 119 2.38 -16.69 14.44
C ILE A 119 2.70 -15.43 15.26
N ARG A 120 3.94 -15.34 15.75
CA ARG A 120 4.49 -14.18 16.45
C ARG A 120 5.54 -13.50 15.58
N ASP A 121 5.75 -12.21 15.85
CA ASP A 121 6.74 -11.39 15.14
C ASP A 121 7.83 -10.87 16.09
N PRO A 122 8.72 -11.74 16.61
CA PRO A 122 9.87 -11.32 17.39
C PRO A 122 10.89 -10.52 16.56
N ALA A 123 10.96 -10.71 15.24
CA ALA A 123 11.90 -10.00 14.39
C ALA A 123 11.68 -8.48 14.43
N THR A 124 10.42 -8.03 14.36
CA THR A 124 10.09 -6.60 14.53
C THR A 124 10.50 -6.06 15.89
N LYS A 125 10.32 -6.85 16.97
CA LYS A 125 10.68 -6.42 18.34
C LYS A 125 12.17 -6.18 18.53
N ILE A 126 13.01 -6.83 17.74
CA ILE A 126 14.47 -6.65 17.77
C ILE A 126 14.98 -5.69 16.67
N GLY A 127 14.08 -4.92 16.06
CA GLY A 127 14.42 -3.87 15.08
C GLY A 127 14.61 -4.34 13.64
N VAL A 128 14.37 -5.61 13.33
CA VAL A 128 14.47 -6.11 11.96
C VAL A 128 13.14 -5.84 11.24
N ILE A 129 12.91 -4.63 10.76
CA ILE A 129 11.66 -4.24 10.05
C ILE A 129 11.60 -4.85 8.64
N SER A 130 10.42 -5.32 8.22
CA SER A 130 10.16 -5.88 6.89
C SER A 130 10.26 -4.81 5.81
N THR A 131 10.79 -5.17 4.64
CA THR A 131 10.65 -4.36 3.43
C THR A 131 9.82 -5.13 2.41
N VAL A 132 8.67 -4.60 2.06
CA VAL A 132 7.70 -5.28 1.18
C VAL A 132 7.99 -4.89 -0.26
N GLU A 133 8.38 -5.86 -1.07
CA GLU A 133 8.91 -5.63 -2.41
C GLU A 133 8.30 -6.62 -3.39
N ASP A 134 7.80 -6.12 -4.51
CA ASP A 134 7.19 -6.94 -5.55
C ASP A 134 7.88 -6.78 -6.91
N PHE A 135 7.55 -7.68 -7.84
CA PHE A 135 8.20 -7.69 -9.15
C PHE A 135 7.87 -6.45 -9.99
N GLY A 136 6.71 -5.81 -9.77
CA GLY A 136 6.37 -4.54 -10.39
C GLY A 136 7.29 -3.41 -9.92
N GLN A 137 7.65 -3.38 -8.63
CA GLN A 137 8.64 -2.44 -8.09
C GLN A 137 10.01 -2.70 -8.69
N THR A 138 10.41 -3.97 -8.76
CA THR A 138 11.66 -4.40 -9.40
C THR A 138 11.74 -3.89 -10.84
N MET A 139 10.72 -4.14 -11.66
CA MET A 139 10.66 -3.62 -13.03
C MET A 139 10.69 -2.10 -13.08
N GLY A 140 9.99 -1.41 -12.17
CA GLY A 140 9.99 0.04 -12.04
C GLY A 140 11.37 0.61 -11.73
N ARG A 141 12.14 -0.06 -10.86
CA ARG A 141 13.51 0.31 -10.51
C ARG A 141 14.49 0.14 -11.67
N TRP A 142 14.29 -0.88 -12.49
CA TRP A 142 15.00 -1.04 -13.77
C TRP A 142 14.43 -0.15 -14.89
N GLY A 143 13.51 0.76 -14.52
CA GLY A 143 13.03 1.87 -15.30
C GLY A 143 11.75 1.58 -16.12
N MET A 144 11.23 0.36 -16.10
CA MET A 144 9.98 0.05 -16.79
C MET A 144 8.86 1.00 -16.32
N ASN A 145 8.29 1.76 -17.26
CA ASN A 145 7.20 2.67 -17.00
C ASN A 145 5.94 1.88 -16.57
N GLY A 146 5.11 2.43 -15.67
CA GLY A 146 3.87 1.79 -15.25
C GLY A 146 2.91 1.49 -16.41
N GLY A 147 2.92 2.32 -17.45
CA GLY A 147 2.00 2.21 -18.58
C GLY A 147 0.60 2.75 -18.24
N PRO A 148 -0.46 2.31 -18.94
CA PRO A 148 -1.81 2.77 -18.63
C PRO A 148 -2.27 2.29 -17.25
N TYR A 149 -2.94 3.18 -16.54
CA TYR A 149 -3.67 2.84 -15.31
C TYR A 149 -4.96 2.11 -15.65
N PHE A 150 -5.27 1.07 -14.90
CA PHE A 150 -6.60 0.46 -14.94
C PHE A 150 -7.01 -0.14 -13.62
N VAL A 151 -8.32 -0.34 -13.46
CA VAL A 151 -8.89 -0.98 -12.28
C VAL A 151 -9.29 -2.40 -12.63
N LEU A 152 -8.79 -3.36 -11.87
CA LEU A 152 -9.17 -4.77 -11.99
C LEU A 152 -10.36 -5.09 -11.08
N PRO A 153 -11.29 -5.95 -11.53
CA PRO A 153 -12.30 -6.52 -10.65
C PRO A 153 -11.62 -7.22 -9.45
N PHE A 154 -12.15 -7.04 -8.25
CA PHE A 154 -11.67 -7.62 -6.97
C PHE A 154 -10.30 -7.13 -6.47
N MET A 155 -9.32 -6.92 -7.35
CA MET A 155 -7.95 -6.53 -6.99
C MET A 155 -7.79 -5.01 -6.83
N GLY A 156 -8.59 -4.21 -7.56
CA GLY A 156 -8.57 -2.76 -7.45
C GLY A 156 -7.60 -2.04 -8.41
N PRO A 157 -7.11 -0.85 -8.03
CA PRO A 157 -6.19 -0.04 -8.85
C PRO A 157 -4.89 -0.75 -9.21
N THR A 158 -4.47 -0.69 -10.47
CA THR A 158 -3.18 -1.22 -10.93
C THR A 158 -2.62 -0.42 -12.13
N THR A 159 -1.35 -0.62 -12.46
CA THR A 159 -0.78 -0.26 -13.77
C THR A 159 -0.53 -1.50 -14.62
N MET A 160 -0.24 -1.33 -15.92
CA MET A 160 0.14 -2.45 -16.79
C MET A 160 1.38 -3.17 -16.29
N ARG A 161 2.43 -2.43 -15.89
CA ARG A 161 3.63 -3.01 -15.29
C ARG A 161 3.30 -3.81 -14.04
N ASP A 162 2.51 -3.23 -13.13
CA ASP A 162 2.21 -3.87 -11.85
C ASP A 162 1.31 -5.10 -12.04
N ALA A 163 0.43 -5.09 -13.04
CA ALA A 163 -0.38 -6.26 -13.40
C ALA A 163 0.48 -7.39 -13.96
N VAL A 164 1.44 -7.08 -14.83
CA VAL A 164 2.44 -8.05 -15.30
C VAL A 164 3.28 -8.57 -14.13
N GLY A 165 3.69 -7.69 -13.21
CA GLY A 165 4.45 -8.06 -12.02
C GLY A 165 3.68 -9.01 -11.10
N THR A 166 2.40 -8.74 -10.90
CA THR A 166 1.49 -9.62 -10.14
C THR A 166 1.30 -10.97 -10.84
N GLY A 167 1.17 -10.96 -12.17
CA GLY A 167 1.11 -12.18 -12.97
C GLY A 167 2.37 -13.03 -12.83
N ILE A 168 3.56 -12.42 -12.87
CA ILE A 168 4.83 -13.11 -12.65
C ILE A 168 4.91 -13.65 -11.23
N ALA A 169 4.53 -12.86 -10.22
CA ALA A 169 4.51 -13.29 -8.83
C ALA A 169 3.63 -14.54 -8.63
N GLN A 170 2.48 -14.64 -9.30
CA GLN A 170 1.62 -15.82 -9.23
C GLN A 170 2.32 -17.13 -9.65
N TRP A 171 3.34 -17.04 -10.51
CA TRP A 171 4.10 -18.20 -11.00
C TRP A 171 5.44 -18.38 -10.28
N ALA A 172 6.13 -17.29 -9.96
CA ALA A 172 7.51 -17.27 -9.50
C ALA A 172 7.66 -17.10 -7.98
N ASP A 173 6.61 -16.67 -7.27
CA ASP A 173 6.63 -16.62 -5.81
C ASP A 173 6.75 -18.05 -5.24
N PRO A 174 7.78 -18.35 -4.42
CA PRO A 174 7.96 -19.64 -3.78
C PRO A 174 6.71 -20.15 -3.05
N PHE A 175 5.93 -19.25 -2.43
CA PHE A 175 4.71 -19.62 -1.73
C PHE A 175 3.62 -20.08 -2.71
N ASN A 176 3.34 -19.30 -3.76
CA ASN A 176 2.36 -19.67 -4.78
C ASN A 176 2.78 -20.91 -5.56
N TYR A 177 4.08 -21.05 -5.85
CA TYR A 177 4.64 -22.25 -6.45
C TYR A 177 4.36 -23.48 -5.58
N CYS A 178 4.61 -23.40 -4.27
CA CYS A 178 4.42 -24.56 -3.40
C CYS A 178 2.95 -24.90 -3.17
N ILE A 179 2.04 -23.91 -3.08
CA ILE A 179 0.59 -24.17 -3.07
C ILE A 179 0.15 -25.00 -4.29
N ARG A 180 0.74 -24.75 -5.46
CA ARG A 180 0.37 -25.43 -6.71
C ARG A 180 1.01 -26.82 -6.83
N GLU A 181 2.29 -26.96 -6.50
CA GLU A 181 3.08 -28.15 -6.86
C GLU A 181 3.32 -29.11 -5.69
N CYS A 182 3.43 -28.61 -4.45
CA CYS A 182 3.88 -29.41 -3.31
C CYS A 182 2.77 -30.34 -2.74
N HIS A 183 1.51 -30.22 -3.21
CA HIS A 183 0.34 -31.06 -2.85
C HIS A 183 0.07 -31.31 -1.34
N PHE A 184 0.74 -30.59 -0.44
CA PHE A 184 0.61 -30.72 1.02
C PHE A 184 -0.62 -29.98 1.58
N ILE A 185 -1.22 -29.09 0.80
CA ILE A 185 -2.41 -28.31 1.16
C ILE A 185 -3.61 -28.89 0.39
N PRO A 186 -4.67 -29.34 1.07
CA PRO A 186 -5.87 -29.80 0.39
C PRO A 186 -6.55 -28.65 -0.35
N ASN A 187 -7.17 -28.91 -1.50
CA ASN A 187 -7.82 -27.88 -2.33
C ASN A 187 -8.79 -26.97 -1.55
N ALA A 188 -9.50 -27.51 -0.56
CA ALA A 188 -10.37 -26.75 0.32
C ALA A 188 -9.62 -25.67 1.14
N ALA A 189 -8.40 -25.97 1.60
CA ALA A 189 -7.56 -25.01 2.29
C ALA A 189 -6.99 -23.94 1.35
N THR A 190 -6.76 -24.25 0.06
CA THR A 190 -6.35 -23.26 -0.94
C THR A 190 -7.39 -22.15 -1.12
N TYR A 191 -8.68 -22.50 -1.19
CA TYR A 191 -9.75 -21.50 -1.21
C TYR A 191 -9.78 -20.66 0.08
N GLY A 192 -9.54 -21.29 1.24
CA GLY A 192 -9.39 -20.60 2.51
C GLY A 192 -8.25 -19.57 2.49
N ILE A 193 -7.09 -19.94 1.95
CA ILE A 193 -5.93 -19.06 1.78
C ILE A 193 -6.27 -17.86 0.90
N SER A 194 -6.93 -18.07 -0.24
CA SER A 194 -7.34 -16.96 -1.13
C SER A 194 -8.33 -16.01 -0.45
N ILE A 195 -9.31 -16.55 0.30
CA ILE A 195 -10.25 -15.73 1.07
C ILE A 195 -9.51 -14.92 2.14
N LEU A 196 -8.56 -15.54 2.86
CA LEU A 196 -7.76 -14.85 3.86
C LEU A 196 -6.86 -13.77 3.26
N ALA A 197 -6.28 -13.99 2.08
CA ALA A 197 -5.51 -12.98 1.36
C ALA A 197 -6.36 -11.77 0.99
N VAL A 198 -7.58 -12.01 0.49
CA VAL A 198 -8.55 -10.96 0.17
C VAL A 198 -8.98 -10.19 1.44
N LEU A 199 -9.23 -10.89 2.54
CA LEU A 199 -9.54 -10.26 3.83
C LEU A 199 -8.34 -9.45 4.38
N LYS A 200 -7.11 -9.95 4.23
CA LYS A 200 -5.88 -9.23 4.58
C LYS A 200 -5.79 -7.92 3.81
N MET A 201 -5.92 -7.95 2.48
CA MET A 201 -5.92 -6.75 1.63
C MET A 201 -6.98 -5.75 2.09
N ARG A 202 -8.21 -6.21 2.35
CA ARG A 202 -9.30 -5.33 2.78
C ARG A 202 -9.06 -4.73 4.17
N ALA A 203 -8.50 -5.51 5.09
CA ALA A 203 -8.15 -5.05 6.43
C ALA A 203 -7.07 -3.97 6.38
N GLN A 204 -6.05 -4.13 5.54
CA GLN A 204 -5.00 -3.14 5.34
C GLN A 204 -5.55 -1.81 4.80
N VAL A 205 -6.51 -1.86 3.88
CA VAL A 205 -7.21 -0.65 3.38
C VAL A 205 -8.08 0.00 4.46
N ALA A 206 -8.69 -0.79 5.35
CA ALA A 206 -9.48 -0.26 6.45
C ALA A 206 -8.59 0.45 7.48
N GLU A 207 -7.45 -0.15 7.82
CA GLU A 207 -6.50 0.34 8.82
C GLU A 207 -5.76 1.61 8.36
N SER A 208 -5.54 1.77 7.05
CA SER A 208 -4.95 3.00 6.50
C SER A 208 -5.88 4.22 6.57
N GLY A 209 -7.14 4.05 7.02
CA GLY A 209 -8.13 5.13 7.05
C GLY A 209 -8.65 5.52 5.66
N ALA A 210 -8.30 4.75 4.62
CA ALA A 210 -8.67 5.07 3.24
C ALA A 210 -10.18 5.13 3.05
N ASP A 211 -10.97 4.29 3.74
CA ASP A 211 -12.43 4.32 3.64
C ASP A 211 -13.01 5.70 4.00
N GLY A 212 -12.56 6.30 5.11
CA GLY A 212 -13.04 7.62 5.54
C GLY A 212 -12.60 8.74 4.60
N PHE A 213 -11.34 8.70 4.16
CA PHE A 213 -10.80 9.66 3.19
C PHE A 213 -11.58 9.61 1.86
N LEU A 214 -11.82 8.40 1.32
CA LEU A 214 -12.52 8.21 0.06
C LEU A 214 -14.01 8.58 0.17
N GLU A 215 -14.68 8.30 1.28
CA GLU A 215 -16.08 8.67 1.49
C GLU A 215 -16.29 10.18 1.65
N SER A 216 -15.29 10.90 2.19
CA SER A 216 -15.31 12.36 2.30
C SER A 216 -14.91 13.11 1.02
N SER A 217 -14.35 12.40 0.04
CA SER A 217 -13.83 13.00 -1.19
C SER A 217 -14.94 13.29 -2.20
N LEU A 218 -14.83 14.41 -2.92
CA LEU A 218 -15.79 14.79 -3.98
C LEU A 218 -15.81 13.80 -5.15
N ASP A 219 -14.63 13.26 -5.51
CA ASP A 219 -14.47 12.17 -6.48
C ASP A 219 -13.62 11.05 -5.86
N PRO A 220 -14.26 10.04 -5.24
CA PRO A 220 -13.56 8.92 -4.61
C PRO A 220 -12.67 8.14 -5.59
N TYR A 221 -13.05 8.07 -6.87
CA TYR A 221 -12.25 7.37 -7.87
C TYR A 221 -10.96 8.12 -8.16
N ALA A 222 -11.04 9.43 -8.45
CA ALA A 222 -9.86 10.24 -8.72
C ALA A 222 -8.92 10.33 -7.51
N ALA A 223 -9.48 10.40 -6.30
CA ALA A 223 -8.74 10.37 -5.05
C ALA A 223 -7.99 9.03 -4.88
N ALA A 224 -8.67 7.89 -5.04
CA ALA A 224 -8.06 6.57 -4.94
C ALA A 224 -6.96 6.35 -5.98
N ARG A 225 -7.19 6.78 -7.22
CA ARG A 225 -6.19 6.70 -8.30
C ARG A 225 -4.95 7.55 -8.00
N SER A 226 -5.15 8.78 -7.55
CA SER A 226 -4.02 9.67 -7.21
C SER A 226 -3.21 9.11 -6.05
N ALA A 227 -3.88 8.63 -4.99
CA ALA A 227 -3.24 8.00 -3.85
C ALA A 227 -2.45 6.74 -4.27
N TYR A 228 -3.05 5.88 -5.11
CA TYR A 228 -2.38 4.71 -5.65
C TYR A 228 -1.09 5.06 -6.40
N LEU A 229 -1.15 6.01 -7.35
CA LEU A 229 0.01 6.39 -8.16
C LEU A 229 1.11 7.04 -7.31
N GLN A 230 0.75 7.88 -6.34
CA GLN A 230 1.72 8.49 -5.42
C GLN A 230 2.38 7.44 -4.52
N HIS A 231 1.59 6.56 -3.91
CA HIS A 231 2.10 5.49 -3.08
C HIS A 231 3.02 4.55 -3.87
N ARG A 232 2.61 4.19 -5.09
CA ARG A 232 3.40 3.31 -5.96
C ARG A 232 4.72 3.94 -6.39
N GLN A 233 4.71 5.24 -6.70
CA GLN A 233 5.93 5.98 -7.02
C GLN A 233 6.86 6.03 -5.81
N ALA A 234 6.33 6.22 -4.60
CA ALA A 234 7.12 6.23 -3.38
C ALA A 234 7.79 4.87 -3.11
N GLN A 235 7.07 3.76 -3.28
CA GLN A 235 7.59 2.39 -3.18
C GLN A 235 8.78 2.15 -4.11
N ILE A 236 8.64 2.52 -5.39
CA ILE A 236 9.71 2.31 -6.40
C ILE A 236 10.96 3.13 -6.09
N LEU A 237 10.78 4.30 -5.45
CA LEU A 237 11.86 5.20 -5.07
C LEU A 237 12.39 4.95 -3.65
N ASP A 238 11.89 3.94 -2.94
CA ASP A 238 12.20 3.65 -1.52
C ASP A 238 11.89 4.81 -0.56
N GLN A 239 10.97 5.70 -0.95
CA GLN A 239 10.57 6.86 -0.14
C GLN A 239 9.58 6.47 0.97
N ASP A 240 8.92 5.33 0.84
CA ASP A 240 8.10 4.73 1.88
C ASP A 240 8.96 4.15 3.03
N ALA A 241 10.14 3.59 2.72
CA ALA A 241 11.08 3.06 3.72
C ALA A 241 11.83 4.17 4.51
N ALA A 242 12.13 5.30 3.86
CA ALA A 242 12.82 6.44 4.49
C ALA A 242 11.99 7.11 5.60
N SER A 243 10.65 7.10 5.47
CA SER A 243 9.75 7.60 6.51
C SER A 243 9.89 6.80 7.82
N ASN A 244 9.98 5.47 7.73
CA ASN A 244 10.18 4.58 8.90
C ASN A 244 11.59 4.64 9.51
N SER A 245 12.55 5.25 8.82
CA SER A 245 13.96 5.35 9.28
C SER A 245 14.22 6.65 10.05
N SER A 246 13.42 7.69 9.78
CA SER A 246 13.57 9.04 10.34
C SER A 246 13.09 9.13 11.79
N ASP A 247 12.24 8.20 12.23
CA ASP A 247 11.70 8.17 13.59
C ASP A 247 12.59 7.41 14.60
N THR A 248 13.68 6.78 14.14
CA THR A 248 14.59 5.99 14.99
C THR A 248 15.41 6.82 16.00
N ASN A 249 15.35 8.16 15.94
CA ASN A 249 16.05 9.06 16.89
C ASN A 249 15.17 9.52 18.08
N ASN A 250 13.88 9.16 18.12
CA ASN A 250 13.02 9.34 19.29
C ASN A 250 12.61 7.98 19.85
N ALA A 251 13.60 7.29 20.43
CA ALA A 251 13.42 6.07 21.19
C ALA A 251 12.68 6.35 22.53
N SER A 252 11.40 6.70 22.42
CA SER A 252 10.40 6.63 23.51
C SER A 252 8.95 6.86 23.07
N THR A 253 8.64 7.00 21.76
CA THR A 253 7.25 7.29 21.33
C THR A 253 6.67 6.32 20.28
N ASP A 254 7.44 5.37 19.73
CA ASP A 254 6.99 4.54 18.60
C ASP A 254 6.52 3.11 18.95
N ALA A 255 6.31 2.81 20.23
CA ALA A 255 5.50 1.65 20.61
C ALA A 255 4.00 1.83 20.29
N GLN A 256 3.60 3.00 19.77
CA GLN A 256 2.20 3.38 19.55
C GLN A 256 1.76 3.49 18.08
N LEU A 257 2.63 3.31 17.09
CA LEU A 257 2.28 3.47 15.66
C LEU A 257 2.01 2.16 14.91
N GLY A 258 1.79 1.06 15.65
CA GLY A 258 1.21 -0.18 15.14
C GLY A 258 0.10 -0.75 16.03
N SER A 259 -0.46 0.07 16.93
CA SER A 259 -1.44 -0.36 17.95
C SER A 259 -2.58 0.63 18.21
N SER A 260 -2.67 1.75 17.48
CA SER A 260 -3.76 2.71 17.66
C SER A 260 -5.06 2.20 17.04
N GLY A 261 -5.74 1.37 17.82
CA GLY A 261 -7.09 0.88 17.53
C GLY A 261 -7.25 -0.58 17.90
N LEU A 262 -7.12 -0.89 19.19
CA LEU A 262 -7.90 -1.87 19.95
C LEU A 262 -7.25 -1.99 21.34
N ASP A 263 -8.08 -1.74 22.34
CA ASP A 263 -7.83 -1.88 23.76
C ASP A 263 -7.03 -3.15 24.13
N ASP A 264 -5.85 -2.92 24.69
CA ASP A 264 -5.08 -3.94 25.39
C ASP A 264 -5.63 -4.04 26.82
N SER A 265 -6.70 -4.81 26.99
CA SER A 265 -7.13 -5.28 28.30
C SER A 265 -7.29 -6.79 28.25
N THR A 266 -6.16 -7.49 28.28
CA THR A 266 -6.14 -8.83 28.87
C THR A 266 -5.95 -8.68 30.36
N GLY A 267 -7.01 -8.93 31.12
CA GLY A 267 -7.00 -8.95 32.57
C GLY A 267 -5.95 -9.93 33.10
N ASP A 268 -5.02 -9.38 33.87
CA ASP A 268 -4.15 -10.12 34.78
C ASP A 268 -4.69 -9.88 36.21
N PRO A 269 -5.35 -10.87 36.84
CA PRO A 269 -5.98 -10.69 38.16
C PRO A 269 -4.96 -10.46 39.30
N ALA A 270 -3.66 -10.60 39.03
CA ALA A 270 -2.60 -10.33 39.99
C ALA A 270 -2.32 -8.84 40.19
N LEU A 271 -2.70 -7.97 39.25
CA LEU A 271 -2.47 -6.52 39.33
C LEU A 271 -3.66 -5.75 39.95
N ASP A 272 -4.90 -6.23 39.76
CA ASP A 272 -6.12 -5.61 40.34
C ASP A 272 -6.12 -5.60 41.88
N SER A 273 -5.48 -6.60 42.50
CA SER A 273 -5.38 -6.70 43.96
C SER A 273 -4.44 -5.63 44.55
N ALA A 274 -3.47 -5.13 43.76
CA ALA A 274 -2.54 -4.10 44.20
C ALA A 274 -3.10 -2.67 44.03
N VAL A 275 -4.05 -2.47 43.12
CA VAL A 275 -4.70 -1.16 42.89
C VAL A 275 -5.87 -0.92 43.86
N ALA A 276 -6.57 -1.98 44.29
CA ALA A 276 -7.62 -1.90 45.30
C ALA A 276 -7.09 -1.46 46.69
N ASP A 277 -5.86 -1.85 47.03
CA ASP A 277 -5.20 -1.49 48.30
C ASP A 277 -4.68 -0.03 48.34
N LEU A 278 -4.52 0.61 47.18
CA LEU A 278 -4.12 2.02 47.09
C LEU A 278 -5.33 2.98 47.07
N GLN A 279 -6.51 2.51 46.64
CA GLN A 279 -7.75 3.31 46.64
C GLN A 279 -8.47 3.34 47.99
N SER A 280 -8.17 2.42 48.91
CA SER A 280 -8.74 2.37 50.26
C SER A 280 -8.08 3.35 51.26
N ARG A 281 -6.98 4.01 50.88
CA ARG A 281 -6.20 4.90 51.78
C ARG A 281 -6.46 6.41 51.62
N SER A 282 -7.37 6.84 50.75
CA SER A 282 -7.53 8.27 50.42
C SER A 282 -8.95 8.85 50.58
N THR A 283 -9.77 8.31 51.49
CA THR A 283 -11.06 8.95 51.88
C THR A 283 -11.14 9.02 53.40
N THR A 284 -11.08 10.20 54.06
CA THR A 284 -12.21 11.11 54.45
C THR A 284 -11.79 11.85 55.77
N PRO A 285 -12.40 12.95 56.35
CA PRO A 285 -13.41 13.96 55.92
C PRO A 285 -13.13 15.47 56.22
N SER A 286 -13.97 16.33 55.60
CA SER A 286 -14.66 17.56 56.07
C SER A 286 -13.93 18.83 56.54
N GLN A 287 -14.31 19.97 55.91
CA GLN A 287 -15.03 21.09 56.56
C GLN A 287 -15.68 22.04 55.51
N THR A 288 -16.77 22.70 55.92
CA THR A 288 -17.81 23.43 55.12
C THR A 288 -17.59 24.98 55.13
N PRO A 289 -18.52 25.87 54.71
CA PRO A 289 -18.39 26.81 53.58
C PRO A 289 -18.30 28.31 53.96
N ASP A 290 -17.90 29.21 53.04
CA ASP A 290 -18.40 30.60 53.08
C ASP A 290 -18.40 31.35 51.73
N LYS A 291 -19.35 32.29 51.63
CA LYS A 291 -19.71 33.21 50.54
C LYS A 291 -18.68 34.34 50.36
N ASN A 292 -18.43 34.81 49.13
CA ASN A 292 -18.80 36.16 48.63
C ASN A 292 -18.13 36.57 47.29
N GLN A 293 -18.94 37.27 46.47
CA GLN A 293 -18.63 38.37 45.52
C GLN A 293 -18.13 38.08 44.08
N ASN A 294 -18.91 38.64 43.13
CA ASN A 294 -18.81 38.70 41.65
C ASN A 294 -17.85 39.84 41.15
N PRO A 295 -17.87 40.28 39.86
CA PRO A 295 -17.36 39.64 38.63
C PRO A 295 -16.56 40.62 37.70
N VAL A 296 -15.53 40.22 36.94
CA VAL A 296 -14.95 41.13 35.91
C VAL A 296 -14.36 40.40 34.67
N THR A 297 -15.09 40.55 33.55
CA THR A 297 -14.74 40.75 32.12
C THR A 297 -13.70 39.90 31.34
N SER A 298 -14.14 39.48 30.14
CA SER A 298 -13.33 39.19 28.94
C SER A 298 -12.49 40.39 28.47
N PRO A 299 -11.40 40.16 27.70
CA PRO A 299 -11.48 40.45 26.25
C PRO A 299 -10.69 39.49 25.33
N SER A 300 -11.20 39.30 24.11
CA SER A 300 -10.45 39.06 22.85
C SER A 300 -9.95 40.44 22.35
N PRO A 301 -8.83 40.65 21.60
CA PRO A 301 -8.41 39.88 20.41
C PRO A 301 -6.88 39.79 20.13
N ALA A 302 -6.48 38.99 19.13
CA ALA A 302 -5.57 39.38 18.04
C ALA A 302 -4.93 38.18 17.31
N THR A 303 -5.18 38.12 16.01
CA THR A 303 -4.43 37.40 14.97
C THR A 303 -3.00 37.97 14.82
N PRO A 304 -2.00 37.14 14.48
CA PRO A 304 -0.84 37.60 13.73
C PRO A 304 -0.89 37.06 12.30
N ALA A 305 -0.77 37.98 11.34
CA ALA A 305 -0.63 37.70 9.93
C ALA A 305 0.79 38.05 9.45
N VAL A 306 1.26 37.24 8.50
CA VAL A 306 2.22 37.51 7.39
C VAL A 306 3.73 37.60 7.67
N SER A 307 4.46 36.67 7.02
CA SER A 307 5.60 37.02 6.16
C SER A 307 5.82 35.91 5.11
N VAL A 308 5.27 36.14 3.92
CA VAL A 308 5.61 35.43 2.67
C VAL A 308 6.43 36.41 1.85
N ASP A 309 7.65 36.04 1.48
CA ASP A 309 8.49 36.83 0.57
C ASP A 309 8.21 36.42 -0.89
N PRO A 310 8.14 37.36 -1.85
CA PRO A 310 7.58 37.12 -3.18
C PRO A 310 8.65 37.03 -4.27
N ALA A 311 8.65 35.95 -5.06
CA ALA A 311 9.22 35.97 -6.40
C ALA A 311 8.64 34.82 -7.25
N ILE A 312 7.79 35.21 -8.20
CA ILE A 312 7.56 34.69 -9.56
C ILE A 312 6.08 34.94 -9.89
N GLN A 313 5.84 36.04 -10.60
CA GLN A 313 4.53 36.42 -11.13
C GLN A 313 4.16 35.55 -12.35
N PRO A 314 2.86 35.25 -12.56
CA PRO A 314 2.34 34.67 -13.79
C PRO A 314 2.06 35.77 -14.83
N GLN A 315 2.47 35.58 -16.09
CA GLN A 315 2.01 36.42 -17.21
C GLN A 315 0.83 35.76 -17.92
N ALA A 316 -0.27 36.51 -18.04
CA ALA A 316 -1.38 36.23 -18.94
C ALA A 316 -1.95 37.52 -19.55
N ALA A 317 -2.50 37.36 -20.77
CA ALA A 317 -3.29 38.27 -21.62
C ALA A 317 -2.47 39.13 -22.63
N LYS A 318 -2.79 39.18 -23.93
CA LYS A 318 -4.12 39.38 -24.56
C LYS A 318 -4.18 38.89 -26.05
N PRO A 319 -5.35 38.95 -26.74
CA PRO A 319 -5.72 38.14 -27.90
C PRO A 319 -5.50 38.82 -29.26
N GLU A 320 -5.42 38.01 -30.31
CA GLU A 320 -5.53 38.47 -31.71
C GLU A 320 -6.78 37.83 -32.35
N VAL A 321 -7.70 38.67 -32.81
CA VAL A 321 -8.89 38.34 -33.61
C VAL A 321 -8.65 38.97 -34.97
N GLU A 322 -8.62 38.20 -36.05
CA GLU A 322 -9.11 38.67 -37.36
C GLU A 322 -9.45 37.49 -38.30
N GLN A 323 -10.74 37.34 -38.59
CA GLN A 323 -11.25 36.74 -39.84
C GLN A 323 -11.47 37.87 -40.85
N PRO A 324 -11.49 37.55 -42.16
CA PRO A 324 -12.70 37.86 -42.91
C PRO A 324 -13.18 36.73 -43.86
N SER A 325 -14.49 36.43 -43.72
CA SER A 325 -15.55 36.24 -44.75
C SER A 325 -15.25 35.76 -46.21
N ILE A 326 -15.77 34.55 -46.55
CA ILE A 326 -16.85 34.17 -47.53
C ILE A 326 -16.81 34.80 -48.97
N PRO A 327 -17.03 34.06 -50.10
CA PRO A 327 -18.25 33.27 -50.47
C PRO A 327 -18.00 31.86 -51.06
N GLU A 328 -18.87 30.85 -50.84
CA GLU A 328 -20.21 30.59 -51.40
C GLU A 328 -20.19 30.43 -52.94
N ASP A 329 -20.05 29.19 -53.45
CA ASP A 329 -20.94 28.57 -54.47
C ASP A 329 -20.44 27.22 -55.04
N ALA A 330 -21.42 26.46 -55.58
CA ALA A 330 -21.37 25.22 -56.39
C ALA A 330 -21.44 23.88 -55.62
N LYS A 331 -22.62 23.28 -55.37
CA LYS A 331 -23.53 22.51 -56.27
C LYS A 331 -22.91 21.30 -56.99
N GLY A 332 -23.59 20.15 -56.82
CA GLY A 332 -23.52 18.94 -57.67
C GLY A 332 -22.46 17.93 -57.23
N GLU A 333 -22.65 16.61 -57.24
CA GLU A 333 -23.65 15.79 -57.92
C GLU A 333 -23.52 14.34 -57.40
N ASN A 334 -24.62 13.59 -57.44
CA ASN A 334 -24.67 12.14 -57.28
C ASN A 334 -23.64 11.40 -58.16
N THR A 335 -23.10 10.28 -57.70
CA THR A 335 -23.42 8.91 -58.20
C THR A 335 -22.40 7.84 -57.77
N LYS A 336 -22.98 6.68 -57.40
CA LYS A 336 -22.45 5.30 -57.30
C LYS A 336 -21.47 4.94 -56.18
#